data_AF-L8G5Y6-F1
#
_entry.id   AF-L8G5Y6-F1
#
_cell.length_a   1.000
_cell.length_b   1.000
_cell.length_c   1.000
_cell.angle_alpha   90.00
_cell.angle_beta   90.00
_cell.angle_gamma   90.00
#
_symmetry.space_group_name_H-M   'P 1'
#
loop_
_entity.id
_entity.type
_entity.pdbx_description
1 polymer ?
#
loop_
_entity_poly.entity_id
_entity_poly.type
_entity_poly.pdbx_seq_one_letter_code
_entity_poly.pdbx_strand_id
1 'polypeptide(L)'
;MPEAQQVPQAFPLEGWSLESTSREDIIRALEDAPKIYSKSYTQIARISSSVVVKYGSEVHLWEARTMAFVAKIPHVRLPKAFDAWETNAAPLQEESTTTYIVMEYVQGDLVSDVWPGLSSERRLSIHQQIYEMIRELQRTKLAVPGPIGGGVSNGTYFTDYGAGPFLSREELEWFNERLLVNLLENCLHRSTRLLHLWRCILKARFIYLMEREL
;
A
#
# COMPACT_ATOMS: atom_id res chain seq x y z
N MET A 1 11.51 33.68 -38.58
CA MET A 1 11.43 33.33 -37.15
C MET A 1 11.34 31.82 -37.09
N PRO A 2 12.25 31.09 -36.43
CA PRO A 2 12.12 29.65 -36.34
C PRO A 2 11.04 29.31 -35.31
N GLU A 3 10.09 28.49 -35.74
CA GLU A 3 9.08 27.84 -34.90
C GLU A 3 9.77 27.12 -33.73
N ALA A 4 9.30 27.40 -32.52
CA ALA A 4 9.66 26.64 -31.34
C ALA A 4 9.18 25.20 -31.55
N GLN A 5 10.13 24.30 -31.81
CA GLN A 5 9.89 22.86 -31.73
C GLN A 5 9.39 22.56 -30.31
N GLN A 6 8.09 22.31 -30.16
CA GLN A 6 7.53 21.74 -28.95
C GLN A 6 8.13 20.34 -28.81
N VAL A 7 9.07 20.22 -27.86
CA VAL A 7 9.52 18.92 -27.36
C VAL A 7 8.26 18.17 -26.90
N PRO A 8 8.06 16.89 -27.27
CA PRO A 8 6.92 16.13 -26.76
C PRO A 8 6.98 16.17 -25.24
N GLN A 9 5.99 16.78 -24.61
CA GLN A 9 5.93 16.86 -23.17
C GLN A 9 5.76 15.43 -22.65
N ALA A 10 6.79 14.88 -22.01
CA ALA A 10 6.85 13.47 -21.62
C ALA A 10 5.73 13.06 -20.65
N PHE A 11 5.13 14.04 -19.97
CA PHE A 11 4.04 13.87 -19.02
C PHE A 11 2.98 14.97 -19.19
N PRO A 12 1.69 14.66 -19.06
CA PRO A 12 0.59 15.57 -19.41
C PRO A 12 0.50 16.82 -18.52
N LEU A 13 0.99 16.77 -17.28
CA LEU A 13 0.94 17.88 -16.33
C LEU A 13 2.35 18.40 -15.94
N GLU A 14 3.34 18.23 -16.82
CA GLU A 14 4.70 18.74 -16.54
C GLU A 14 4.70 20.26 -16.38
N GLY A 15 5.28 20.76 -15.29
CA GLY A 15 5.34 22.20 -14.98
C GLY A 15 4.09 22.80 -14.34
N TRP A 16 3.04 22.01 -14.12
CA TRP A 16 1.82 22.46 -13.44
C TRP A 16 1.99 22.43 -11.91
N SER A 17 1.38 23.39 -11.22
CA SER A 17 1.29 23.34 -9.75
C SER A 17 0.11 22.47 -9.31
N LEU A 18 0.37 21.56 -8.38
CA LEU A 18 -0.67 20.72 -7.77
C LEU A 18 -1.73 21.54 -7.03
N GLU A 19 -1.37 22.72 -6.51
CA GLU A 19 -2.31 23.60 -5.79
C GLU A 19 -3.34 24.25 -6.72
N SER A 20 -2.97 24.47 -8.00
CA SER A 20 -3.84 25.09 -9.00
C SER A 20 -4.55 24.10 -9.91
N THR A 21 -4.19 22.82 -9.86
CA THR A 21 -4.74 21.80 -10.77
C THR A 21 -5.99 21.17 -10.15
N SER A 22 -7.11 21.17 -10.88
CA SER A 22 -8.34 20.55 -10.37
C SER A 22 -8.26 19.02 -10.40
N ARG A 23 -9.07 18.35 -9.57
CA ARG A 23 -9.15 16.88 -9.55
C ARG A 23 -9.64 16.34 -10.90
N GLU A 24 -10.54 17.06 -11.55
CA GLU A 24 -11.05 16.75 -12.88
C GLU A 24 -9.94 16.82 -13.95
N ASP A 25 -9.06 17.83 -13.88
CA ASP A 25 -7.92 17.93 -14.79
C ASP A 25 -6.92 16.79 -14.56
N ILE A 26 -6.68 16.41 -13.31
CA ILE A 26 -5.84 15.24 -12.97
C ILE A 26 -6.45 13.99 -13.59
N ILE A 27 -7.75 13.75 -13.43
CA ILE A 27 -8.43 12.57 -13.99
C ILE A 27 -8.32 12.54 -15.51
N ARG A 28 -8.55 13.67 -16.20
CA ARG A 28 -8.40 13.76 -17.66
C ARG A 28 -6.97 13.44 -18.11
N ALA A 29 -5.97 13.94 -17.38
CA ALA A 29 -4.57 13.69 -17.69
C ALA A 29 -4.18 12.20 -17.57
N LEU A 30 -4.92 11.38 -16.83
CA LEU A 30 -4.62 9.94 -16.69
C LEU A 30 -4.81 9.14 -17.99
N GLU A 31 -5.59 9.66 -18.94
CA GLU A 31 -5.80 9.00 -20.24
C GLU A 31 -4.50 8.96 -21.05
N ASP A 32 -3.76 10.06 -21.07
CA ASP A 32 -2.52 10.23 -21.82
C ASP A 32 -1.24 9.98 -20.99
N ALA A 33 -1.37 9.90 -19.65
CA ALA A 33 -0.23 9.72 -18.77
C ALA A 33 0.45 8.34 -18.95
N PRO A 34 1.80 8.27 -19.00
CA PRO A 34 2.52 7.01 -19.00
C PRO A 34 2.19 6.15 -17.79
N LYS A 35 1.68 4.93 -18.04
CA LYS A 35 1.35 3.94 -17.00
C LYS A 35 2.59 3.15 -16.62
N ILE A 36 3.03 3.30 -15.38
CA ILE A 36 4.17 2.53 -14.83
C ILE A 36 3.72 1.22 -14.18
N TYR A 37 2.43 1.10 -13.86
CA TYR A 37 1.82 -0.12 -13.36
C TYR A 37 0.36 -0.20 -13.81
N SER A 38 -0.08 -1.38 -14.24
CA SER A 38 -1.48 -1.64 -14.55
C SER A 38 -1.77 -3.12 -14.31
N LYS A 39 -2.50 -3.44 -13.24
CA LYS A 39 -2.94 -4.81 -12.94
C LYS A 39 -4.32 -4.80 -12.32
N SER A 40 -5.22 -5.60 -12.89
CA SER A 40 -6.60 -5.79 -12.43
C SER A 40 -7.30 -4.43 -12.22
N TYR A 41 -7.53 -4.05 -10.97
CA TYR A 41 -8.30 -2.90 -10.54
C TYR A 41 -7.42 -1.80 -9.92
N THR A 42 -6.10 -1.85 -10.13
CA THR A 42 -5.15 -0.84 -9.68
C THR A 42 -4.24 -0.40 -10.84
N GLN A 43 -4.16 0.90 -11.04
CA GLN A 43 -3.31 1.55 -12.02
C GLN A 43 -2.43 2.59 -11.34
N ILE A 44 -1.22 2.79 -11.87
CA ILE A 44 -0.32 3.86 -11.47
C ILE A 44 0.18 4.56 -12.73
N ALA A 45 -0.16 5.83 -12.86
CA ALA A 45 0.24 6.66 -13.99
C ALA A 45 1.08 7.84 -13.51
N ARG A 46 2.06 8.24 -14.33
CA ARG A 46 2.95 9.36 -14.03
C ARG A 46 2.46 10.61 -14.76
N ILE A 47 2.04 11.61 -13.98
CA ILE A 47 1.45 12.85 -14.52
C ILE A 47 2.48 13.98 -14.65
N SER A 48 3.61 13.87 -13.93
CA SER A 48 4.77 14.75 -14.08
C SER A 48 6.07 14.01 -13.69
N SER A 49 7.20 14.68 -13.88
CA SER A 49 8.52 14.18 -13.51
C SER A 49 8.65 13.84 -12.02
N SER A 50 7.85 14.43 -11.13
CA SER A 50 7.91 14.19 -9.69
C SER A 50 6.59 13.70 -9.08
N VAL A 51 5.56 13.39 -9.88
CA VAL A 51 4.23 13.04 -9.36
C VAL A 51 3.63 11.85 -10.11
N VAL A 52 3.08 10.91 -9.34
CA VAL A 52 2.26 9.80 -9.82
C VAL A 52 0.87 9.83 -9.19
N VAL A 53 -0.07 9.20 -9.89
CA VAL A 53 -1.40 8.93 -9.39
C VAL A 53 -1.60 7.43 -9.35
N LYS A 54 -1.86 6.90 -8.16
CA LYS A 54 -2.37 5.53 -7.97
C LYS A 54 -3.89 5.60 -7.96
N TYR A 55 -4.56 4.81 -8.79
CA TYR A 55 -6.02 4.86 -8.88
C TYR A 55 -6.65 3.53 -9.27
N GLY A 56 -7.94 3.37 -8.94
CA GLY A 56 -8.72 2.18 -9.24
C GLY A 56 -9.69 1.78 -8.12
N SER A 57 -10.45 0.70 -8.32
CA SER A 57 -11.47 0.25 -7.35
C SER A 57 -10.91 -0.59 -6.20
N GLU A 58 -9.67 -1.07 -6.31
CA GLU A 58 -8.92 -1.72 -5.20
C GLU A 58 -7.93 -0.77 -4.50
N VAL A 59 -8.01 0.53 -4.82
CA VAL A 59 -7.24 1.57 -4.14
C VAL A 59 -8.12 2.15 -3.05
N HIS A 60 -7.55 2.43 -1.88
CA HIS A 60 -8.34 2.88 -0.74
C HIS A 60 -7.79 4.15 -0.08
N LEU A 61 -8.68 5.03 0.40
CA LEU A 61 -8.29 6.27 1.09
C LEU A 61 -7.46 6.04 2.35
N TRP A 62 -7.61 4.88 3.01
CA TRP A 62 -6.80 4.55 4.18
C TRP A 62 -5.31 4.39 3.83
N GLU A 63 -4.95 4.09 2.57
CA GLU A 63 -3.55 4.06 2.14
C GLU A 63 -2.92 5.46 2.27
N ALA A 64 -3.58 6.49 1.73
CA ALA A 64 -3.13 7.87 1.83
C ALA A 64 -3.10 8.37 3.29
N ARG A 65 -4.11 8.01 4.10
CA ARG A 65 -4.13 8.31 5.53
C ARG A 65 -2.97 7.63 6.28
N THR A 66 -2.67 6.40 5.91
CA THR A 66 -1.55 5.64 6.49
C THR A 66 -0.22 6.28 6.11
N MET A 67 -0.04 6.70 4.85
CA MET A 67 1.14 7.48 4.44
C MET A 67 1.28 8.77 5.25
N ALA A 68 0.19 9.54 5.40
CA ALA A 68 0.21 10.78 6.18
C ALA A 68 0.51 10.55 7.68
N PHE A 69 0.09 9.41 8.22
CA PHE A 69 0.42 8.99 9.58
C PHE A 69 1.89 8.60 9.71
N VAL A 70 2.37 7.72 8.83
CA VAL A 70 3.74 7.20 8.83
C VAL A 70 4.78 8.29 8.53
N ALA A 71 4.43 9.32 7.76
CA ALA A 71 5.29 10.48 7.51
C ALA A 71 5.71 11.25 8.77
N LYS A 72 5.03 11.03 9.90
CA LYS A 72 5.36 11.62 11.21
C LYS A 72 6.35 10.77 12.00
N ILE A 73 6.61 9.54 11.58
CA ILE A 73 7.52 8.60 12.24
C ILE A 73 8.95 8.89 11.75
N PRO A 74 9.92 9.09 12.65
CA PRO A 74 11.29 9.40 12.27
C PRO A 74 11.92 8.24 11.50
N HIS A 75 12.85 8.56 10.59
CA HIS A 75 13.67 7.60 9.84
C HIS A 75 12.91 6.65 8.87
N VAL A 76 11.58 6.68 8.83
CA VAL A 76 10.80 5.97 7.82
C VAL A 76 10.73 6.80 6.54
N ARG A 77 11.19 6.22 5.43
CA ARG A 77 11.12 6.84 4.11
C ARG A 77 9.92 6.32 3.34
N LEU A 78 9.12 7.23 2.81
CA LEU A 78 7.97 6.94 1.98
C LEU A 78 7.68 8.13 1.06
N PRO A 79 6.96 7.91 -0.06
CA PRO A 79 6.50 9.01 -0.90
C PRO A 79 5.57 9.96 -0.12
N LYS A 80 5.64 11.25 -0.43
CA LYS A 80 4.66 12.22 0.09
C LYS A 80 3.32 12.07 -0.64
N ALA A 81 2.23 11.87 0.11
CA ALA A 81 0.87 12.01 -0.43
C ALA A 81 0.47 13.49 -0.51
N PHE A 82 -0.05 13.92 -1.66
CA PHE A 82 -0.47 15.30 -1.90
C PHE A 82 -1.98 15.48 -1.76
N ASP A 83 -2.76 14.57 -2.36
CA ASP A 83 -4.22 14.57 -2.29
C ASP A 83 -4.74 13.13 -2.47
N ALA A 84 -5.94 12.87 -1.96
CA ALA A 84 -6.64 11.61 -2.16
C ALA A 84 -8.16 11.80 -2.10
N TRP A 85 -8.87 11.20 -3.03
CA TRP A 85 -10.33 11.28 -3.11
C TRP A 85 -10.94 10.07 -3.80
N GLU A 86 -12.25 9.96 -3.71
CA GLU A 86 -13.06 8.94 -4.37
C GLU A 86 -14.04 9.60 -5.33
N THR A 87 -14.32 8.91 -6.45
CA THR A 87 -15.40 9.27 -7.37
C THR A 87 -16.28 8.05 -7.59
N ASN A 88 -17.60 8.26 -7.57
CA ASN A 88 -18.53 7.21 -7.95
C ASN A 88 -18.55 7.07 -9.48
N ALA A 89 -18.60 5.84 -10.00
CA ALA A 89 -18.92 5.64 -11.40
C ALA A 89 -20.31 6.24 -11.72
N ALA A 90 -20.50 6.61 -12.99
CA ALA A 90 -21.75 7.17 -13.52
C ALA A 90 -22.98 6.35 -13.05
N PRO A 91 -24.17 6.97 -12.92
CA PRO A 91 -25.37 6.38 -12.30
C PRO A 91 -25.89 5.07 -12.92
N LEU A 92 -25.26 4.58 -14.00
CA LEU A 92 -25.60 3.31 -14.66
C LEU A 92 -24.72 2.13 -14.20
N GLN A 93 -23.70 2.36 -13.36
CA GLN A 93 -22.85 1.34 -12.74
C GLN A 93 -22.81 1.58 -11.23
N GLU A 94 -23.83 1.07 -10.53
CA GLU A 94 -24.13 1.40 -9.12
C GLU A 94 -23.07 1.00 -8.07
N GLU A 95 -21.93 0.40 -8.43
CA GLU A 95 -21.07 -0.28 -7.44
C GLU A 95 -19.54 -0.07 -7.61
N SER A 96 -19.07 0.77 -8.54
CA SER A 96 -17.62 0.98 -8.71
C SER A 96 -17.16 2.38 -8.29
N THR A 97 -16.85 2.54 -7.01
CA THR A 97 -16.07 3.68 -6.54
C THR A 97 -14.64 3.56 -7.04
N THR A 98 -14.13 4.62 -7.68
CA THR A 98 -12.71 4.72 -8.04
C THR A 98 -12.02 5.66 -7.07
N THR A 99 -10.99 5.17 -6.41
CA THR A 99 -10.15 5.99 -5.54
C THR A 99 -8.95 6.49 -6.31
N TYR A 100 -8.50 7.72 -6.00
CA TYR A 100 -7.31 8.35 -6.55
C TYR A 100 -6.42 8.78 -5.39
N ILE A 101 -5.13 8.51 -5.50
CA ILE A 101 -4.09 8.95 -4.57
C ILE A 101 -3.00 9.61 -5.39
N VAL A 102 -2.86 10.92 -5.23
CA VAL A 102 -1.80 11.73 -5.86
C VAL A 102 -0.63 11.77 -4.90
N MET A 103 0.53 11.31 -5.35
CA MET A 103 1.71 11.18 -4.51
C MET A 103 3.01 11.43 -5.27
N GLU A 104 4.07 11.68 -4.51
CA GLU A 104 5.42 11.86 -5.01
C GLU A 104 5.88 10.65 -5.83
N TYR A 105 6.50 10.92 -6.97
CA TYR A 105 7.27 9.93 -7.70
C TYR A 105 8.68 9.87 -7.15
N VAL A 106 9.05 8.74 -6.56
CA VAL A 106 10.40 8.49 -6.07
C VAL A 106 11.22 7.88 -7.20
N GLN A 107 12.13 8.66 -7.78
CA GLN A 107 13.08 8.17 -8.76
C GLN A 107 14.07 7.20 -8.11
N GLY A 108 14.18 5.99 -8.65
CA GLY A 108 15.15 5.00 -8.18
C GLY A 108 14.99 3.66 -8.89
N ASP A 109 15.94 2.77 -8.64
CA ASP A 109 15.91 1.40 -9.15
C ASP A 109 15.24 0.46 -8.14
N LEU A 110 14.51 -0.53 -8.65
CA LEU A 110 13.97 -1.58 -7.79
C LEU A 110 15.12 -2.39 -7.21
N VAL A 111 15.06 -2.64 -5.91
CA VAL A 111 16.07 -3.44 -5.21
C VAL A 111 16.22 -4.82 -5.86
N SER A 112 15.14 -5.43 -6.34
CA SER A 112 15.15 -6.71 -7.05
C SER A 112 16.07 -6.72 -8.27
N ASP A 113 16.13 -5.60 -8.99
CA ASP A 113 16.77 -5.51 -10.29
C ASP A 113 18.27 -5.28 -10.11
N VAL A 114 18.64 -4.46 -9.12
CA VAL A 114 20.04 -4.17 -8.81
C VAL A 114 20.67 -5.20 -7.88
N TRP A 115 19.88 -5.99 -7.13
CA TRP A 115 20.35 -6.94 -6.10
C TRP A 115 21.52 -7.83 -6.55
N PRO A 116 21.49 -8.44 -7.75
CA PRO A 116 22.56 -9.34 -8.19
C PRO A 116 23.91 -8.63 -8.30
N GLY A 117 23.93 -7.34 -8.66
CA GLY A 117 25.13 -6.53 -8.84
C GLY A 117 25.65 -5.83 -7.59
N LEU A 118 24.94 -5.89 -6.47
CA LEU A 118 25.34 -5.21 -5.23
C LEU A 118 26.48 -5.95 -4.50
N SER A 119 27.44 -5.18 -3.98
CA SER A 119 28.45 -5.68 -3.06
C SER A 119 27.83 -6.09 -1.71
N SER A 120 28.54 -6.94 -0.96
CA SER A 120 28.12 -7.36 0.38
C SER A 120 27.87 -6.17 1.32
N GLU A 121 28.71 -5.15 1.26
CA GLU A 121 28.56 -3.92 2.05
C GLU A 121 27.28 -3.16 1.71
N ARG A 122 26.96 -3.02 0.41
CA ARG A 122 25.73 -2.35 -0.04
C ARG A 122 24.49 -3.16 0.36
N ARG A 123 24.54 -4.48 0.25
CA ARG A 123 23.46 -5.35 0.74
C ARG A 123 23.25 -5.17 2.24
N LEU A 124 24.33 -5.19 3.04
CA LEU A 124 24.23 -4.97 4.49
C LEU A 124 23.62 -3.60 4.82
N SER A 125 24.03 -2.56 4.11
CA SER A 125 23.46 -1.21 4.27
C SER A 125 21.95 -1.16 3.94
N ILE A 126 21.49 -1.88 2.90
CA ILE A 126 20.05 -1.98 2.59
C ILE A 126 19.31 -2.72 3.71
N HIS A 127 19.85 -3.84 4.20
CA HIS A 127 19.25 -4.58 5.32
C HIS A 127 19.12 -3.70 6.57
N GLN A 128 20.17 -2.94 6.90
CA GLN A 128 20.16 -2.05 8.05
C GLN A 128 19.07 -0.97 7.93
N GLN A 129 18.93 -0.36 6.74
CA GLN A 129 17.88 0.63 6.49
C GLN A 129 16.48 0.03 6.62
N ILE A 130 16.24 -1.16 6.06
CA ILE A 130 14.95 -1.85 6.16
C ILE A 130 14.65 -2.21 7.62
N TYR A 131 15.65 -2.73 8.35
CA TYR A 131 15.53 -3.06 9.77
C TYR A 131 15.13 -1.84 10.60
N GLU A 132 15.81 -0.70 10.41
CA GLU A 132 15.52 0.54 11.12
C GLU A 132 14.08 1.02 10.84
N MET A 133 13.65 1.02 9.56
CA MET A 133 12.28 1.41 9.22
C MET A 133 11.23 0.49 9.84
N ILE A 134 11.41 -0.83 9.78
CA ILE A 134 10.46 -1.79 10.38
C ILE A 134 10.41 -1.61 11.90
N ARG A 135 11.57 -1.42 12.54
CA ARG A 135 11.67 -1.22 13.99
C ARG A 135 10.94 0.04 14.44
N GLU A 136 11.07 1.15 13.72
CA GLU A 136 10.34 2.40 14.03
C GLU A 136 8.82 2.26 13.78
N LEU A 137 8.41 1.57 12.72
CA LEU A 137 7.00 1.27 12.47
C LEU A 137 6.39 0.40 13.59
N GLN A 138 7.10 -0.63 14.03
CA GLN A 138 6.64 -1.53 15.10
C GLN A 138 6.52 -0.84 16.46
N ARG A 139 7.41 0.10 16.76
CA ARG A 139 7.36 0.89 18.01
C ARG A 139 6.18 1.83 18.09
N THR A 140 5.59 2.16 16.95
CA THR A 140 4.49 3.11 16.89
C THR A 140 3.24 2.49 17.47
N LYS A 141 2.74 3.09 18.56
CA LYS A 141 1.51 2.64 19.21
C LYS A 141 0.29 3.19 18.47
N LEU A 142 -0.60 2.30 18.08
CA LEU A 142 -1.92 2.66 17.55
C LEU A 142 -2.95 2.63 18.66
N ALA A 143 -3.91 3.56 18.61
CA ALA A 143 -4.97 3.64 19.61
C ALA A 143 -5.96 2.48 19.52
N VAL A 144 -6.25 2.04 18.28
CA VAL A 144 -7.13 0.91 17.98
C VAL A 144 -6.49 0.05 16.89
N PRO A 145 -6.72 -1.27 16.88
CA PRO A 145 -6.25 -2.12 15.80
C PRO A 145 -7.00 -1.86 14.49
N GLY A 146 -6.32 -2.10 13.37
CA GLY A 146 -6.89 -1.98 12.03
C GLY A 146 -6.37 -0.76 11.25
N PRO A 147 -7.05 -0.39 10.14
CA PRO A 147 -6.61 0.70 9.26
C PRO A 147 -6.61 2.06 9.96
N ILE A 148 -5.71 2.95 9.55
CA ILE A 148 -5.70 4.34 10.02
C ILE A 148 -6.98 5.05 9.56
N GLY A 149 -7.76 5.55 10.52
CA GLY A 149 -9.09 6.11 10.29
C GLY A 149 -10.24 5.12 10.49
N GLY A 150 -9.93 3.89 10.92
CA GLY A 150 -10.90 2.84 11.21
C GLY A 150 -11.39 2.10 9.95
N GLY A 151 -12.32 1.18 10.18
CA GLY A 151 -12.92 0.34 9.13
C GLY A 151 -12.47 -1.11 9.18
N VAL A 152 -12.84 -1.85 8.15
CA VAL A 152 -12.56 -3.27 8.03
C VAL A 152 -11.07 -3.48 7.72
N SER A 153 -10.43 -4.35 8.49
CA SER A 153 -9.06 -4.80 8.23
C SER A 153 -9.06 -5.81 7.09
N ASN A 154 -8.34 -5.48 6.02
CA ASN A 154 -8.21 -6.30 4.83
C ASN A 154 -6.76 -6.79 4.65
N GLY A 155 -6.57 -7.84 3.85
CA GLY A 155 -5.24 -8.33 3.46
C GLY A 155 -5.05 -9.82 3.75
N THR A 156 -3.83 -10.32 3.51
CA THR A 156 -3.52 -11.76 3.48
C THR A 156 -3.80 -12.52 4.79
N TYR A 157 -3.87 -11.80 5.91
CA TYR A 157 -4.16 -12.38 7.24
C TYR A 157 -5.64 -12.32 7.61
N PHE A 158 -6.48 -11.71 6.77
CA PHE A 158 -7.92 -11.61 6.94
C PHE A 158 -8.62 -12.43 5.85
N THR A 159 -9.93 -12.61 6.00
CA THR A 159 -10.74 -13.26 4.95
C THR A 159 -10.90 -12.33 3.74
N ASP A 160 -11.46 -12.84 2.64
CA ASP A 160 -11.79 -12.01 1.47
C ASP A 160 -12.82 -10.90 1.78
N TYR A 161 -13.57 -11.05 2.89
CA TYR A 161 -14.49 -10.04 3.42
C TYR A 161 -13.84 -9.09 4.45
N GLY A 162 -12.55 -9.30 4.76
CA GLY A 162 -11.85 -8.62 5.84
C GLY A 162 -12.28 -9.07 7.24
N ALA A 163 -11.98 -8.26 8.25
CA ALA A 163 -12.44 -8.43 9.64
C ALA A 163 -12.44 -7.10 10.41
N GLY A 164 -13.22 -7.02 11.49
CA GLY A 164 -13.41 -5.79 12.27
C GLY A 164 -14.52 -4.90 11.70
N PRO A 165 -14.56 -3.59 12.01
CA PRO A 165 -13.55 -2.84 12.78
C PRO A 165 -13.36 -3.39 14.19
N PHE A 166 -12.13 -3.36 14.68
CA PHE A 166 -11.80 -3.72 16.05
C PHE A 166 -11.79 -2.47 16.92
N LEU A 167 -12.57 -2.48 17.99
CA LEU A 167 -12.67 -1.35 18.92
C LEU A 167 -11.59 -1.39 19.99
N SER A 168 -10.96 -2.55 20.19
CA SER A 168 -9.91 -2.73 21.17
C SER A 168 -8.94 -3.84 20.77
N ARG A 169 -7.80 -3.91 21.48
CA ARG A 169 -6.81 -4.98 21.28
C ARG A 169 -7.39 -6.34 21.64
N GLU A 170 -8.21 -6.41 22.69
CA GLU A 170 -8.85 -7.63 23.18
C GLU A 170 -9.78 -8.24 22.12
N GLU A 171 -10.49 -7.41 21.35
CA GLU A 171 -11.32 -7.89 20.23
C GLU A 171 -10.48 -8.50 19.10
N LEU A 172 -9.34 -7.89 18.78
CA LEU A 172 -8.41 -8.44 17.79
C LEU A 172 -7.76 -9.74 18.29
N GLU A 173 -7.34 -9.78 19.55
CA GLU A 173 -6.74 -10.98 20.17
C GLU A 173 -7.73 -12.15 20.16
N TRP A 174 -8.98 -11.90 20.57
CA TRP A 174 -10.06 -12.88 20.49
C TRP A 174 -10.31 -13.38 19.06
N PHE A 175 -10.25 -12.48 18.07
CA PHE A 175 -10.38 -12.85 16.66
C PHE A 175 -9.22 -13.75 16.21
N ASN A 176 -7.98 -13.40 16.60
CA ASN A 176 -6.80 -14.20 16.33
C ASN A 176 -6.90 -15.61 16.93
N GLU A 177 -7.38 -15.75 18.17
CA GLU A 177 -7.60 -17.05 18.81
C GLU A 177 -8.57 -17.93 18.01
N ARG A 178 -9.65 -17.35 17.48
CA ARG A 178 -10.64 -18.10 16.67
C ARG A 178 -10.16 -18.44 15.27
N LEU A 179 -9.33 -17.58 14.66
CA LEU A 179 -8.64 -17.94 13.41
C LEU A 179 -7.77 -19.18 13.60
N LEU A 180 -7.06 -19.28 14.73
CA LEU A 180 -6.21 -20.43 15.04
C LEU A 180 -7.02 -21.72 15.20
N VAL A 181 -8.16 -21.68 15.91
CA VAL A 181 -9.04 -22.85 16.06
C VAL A 181 -9.56 -23.31 14.70
N ASN A 182 -10.07 -22.39 13.87
CA ASN A 182 -10.58 -22.72 12.54
C ASN A 182 -9.49 -23.25 11.58
N LEU A 183 -8.27 -22.70 11.66
CA LEU A 183 -7.13 -23.19 10.87
C LEU A 183 -6.67 -24.57 11.37
N LEU A 184 -6.63 -24.80 12.69
CA LEU A 184 -6.25 -26.09 13.27
C LEU A 184 -7.29 -27.17 12.96
N GLU A 185 -8.58 -26.89 13.09
CA GLU A 185 -9.66 -27.81 12.73
C GLU A 185 -9.63 -28.14 11.23
N ASN A 186 -9.46 -27.16 10.35
CA ASN A 186 -9.34 -27.40 8.91
C ASN A 186 -8.04 -28.13 8.53
N CYS A 187 -6.90 -27.81 9.16
CA CYS A 187 -5.63 -28.51 8.90
C CYS A 187 -5.65 -29.95 9.49
N LEU A 188 -6.42 -30.22 10.56
CA LEU A 188 -6.68 -31.57 11.10
C LEU A 188 -7.65 -32.38 10.21
N HIS A 189 -8.67 -31.75 9.62
CA HIS A 189 -9.62 -32.45 8.74
C HIS A 189 -9.07 -32.71 7.32
N ARG A 190 -8.07 -31.94 6.86
CA ARG A 190 -7.58 -31.99 5.46
C ARG A 190 -6.12 -32.41 5.26
N SER A 191 -5.35 -32.81 6.28
CA SER A 191 -3.92 -33.10 6.06
C SER A 191 -3.46 -34.52 6.42
N THR A 192 -3.15 -35.30 5.37
CA THR A 192 -2.25 -36.46 5.40
C THR A 192 -0.78 -36.08 5.10
N ARG A 193 -0.41 -34.79 5.02
CA ARG A 193 0.97 -34.37 4.67
C ARG A 193 1.51 -33.23 5.54
N LEU A 194 2.54 -33.55 6.31
CA LEU A 194 3.27 -32.70 7.29
C LEU A 194 3.69 -31.29 6.80
N LEU A 195 3.91 -31.10 5.50
CA LEU A 195 4.31 -29.80 4.93
C LEU A 195 3.20 -28.73 4.95
N HIS A 196 1.92 -29.15 4.88
CA HIS A 196 0.80 -28.20 4.93
C HIS A 196 0.57 -27.70 6.36
N LEU A 197 0.76 -28.58 7.34
CA LEU A 197 0.68 -28.26 8.77
C LEU A 197 1.71 -27.20 9.16
N TRP A 198 2.94 -27.30 8.65
CA TRP A 198 4.00 -26.33 8.89
C TRP A 198 3.67 -24.92 8.34
N ARG A 199 3.01 -24.84 7.18
CA ARG A 199 2.51 -23.56 6.63
C ARG A 199 1.38 -22.96 7.48
N CYS A 200 0.46 -23.78 8.01
CA CYS A 200 -0.58 -23.33 8.94
C CYS A 200 0.06 -22.79 10.25
N ILE A 201 1.01 -23.52 10.82
CA ILE A 201 1.69 -23.19 12.08
C ILE A 201 2.60 -21.96 11.92
N LEU A 202 3.31 -21.80 10.79
CA LEU A 202 4.11 -20.60 10.53
C LEU A 202 3.24 -19.35 10.36
N LYS A 203 2.08 -19.45 9.70
CA LYS A 203 1.11 -18.33 9.61
C LYS A 203 0.62 -17.89 10.98
N ALA A 204 0.30 -18.85 11.85
CA ALA A 204 -0.08 -18.60 13.24
C ALA A 204 1.05 -17.96 14.07
N ARG A 205 2.27 -18.49 13.95
CA ARG A 205 3.41 -18.11 14.78
C ARG A 205 4.00 -16.75 14.38
N PHE A 206 3.86 -16.32 13.13
CA PHE A 206 4.37 -15.01 12.66
C PHE A 206 3.54 -13.84 13.20
N ILE A 207 2.20 -13.99 13.29
CA ILE A 207 1.32 -13.00 13.93
C ILE A 207 1.67 -12.88 15.42
N TYR A 208 1.92 -14.01 16.08
CA TYR A 208 2.23 -14.06 17.51
C TYR A 208 3.64 -13.54 17.86
N LEU A 209 4.62 -13.68 16.96
CA LEU A 209 5.99 -13.16 17.16
C LEU A 209 6.07 -11.63 17.02
N MET A 210 5.19 -11.02 16.21
CA MET A 210 5.07 -9.55 16.14
C MET A 210 4.63 -8.93 17.47
N GLU A 211 3.95 -9.68 18.34
CA GLU A 211 3.47 -9.19 19.65
C GLU A 211 4.38 -9.51 20.83
N ARG A 212 5.30 -10.49 20.74
CA ARG A 212 6.18 -10.86 21.87
C ARG A 212 7.47 -10.04 21.98
N GLU A 213 7.81 -9.23 20.98
CA GLU A 213 8.96 -8.31 21.01
C GLU A 213 8.55 -6.81 21.09
N LEU A 214 7.27 -6.53 21.41
CA LEU A 214 6.73 -5.20 21.76
C LEU A 214 6.50 -5.07 23.27
#